data_AF-A0A963W858-F1
#
_entry.id   AF-A0A963W858-F1
#
_cell.length_a   1.000
_cell.length_b   1.000
_cell.length_c   1.000
_cell.angle_alpha   90.00
_cell.angle_beta   90.00
_cell.angle_gamma   90.00
#
_symmetry.space_group_name_H-M   'P 1'
#
loop_
_entity.id
_entity.type
_entity.pdbx_description
1 polymer ?
#
loop_
_entity_poly.entity_id
_entity_poly.type
_entity_poly.pdbx_seq_one_letter_code
_entity_poly.pdbx_strand_id
1 'polypeptide(L)'
;MSQHTPNELTEIFKRDAALVSKLKQNDAHFAKLADEYHEVNRAVHRNESEVEALSDEHAAALKAQRLGLLDEITAIVAKARTDA
;
A
#
# COMPACT_ATOMS: atom_id res chain seq x y z
N MET A 1 -7.54 -9.48 -18.27
CA MET A 1 -7.80 -9.18 -16.85
C MET A 1 -6.46 -9.33 -16.12
N SER A 2 -5.64 -8.29 -16.07
CA SER A 2 -4.33 -8.39 -15.42
C SER A 2 -4.52 -8.55 -13.91
N GLN A 3 -4.21 -9.74 -13.38
CA GLN A 3 -4.21 -10.05 -11.94
C GLN A 3 -3.04 -9.41 -11.17
N HIS A 4 -2.37 -8.41 -11.76
CA HIS A 4 -1.26 -7.70 -11.13
C HIS A 4 -1.62 -6.23 -11.02
N THR A 5 -2.14 -5.84 -9.86
CA THR A 5 -2.17 -4.42 -9.50
C THR A 5 -0.72 -4.01 -9.22
N PRO A 6 -0.16 -2.97 -9.85
CA PRO A 6 1.20 -2.53 -9.58
C PRO A 6 1.31 -1.99 -8.14
N ASN A 7 2.53 -1.90 -7.59
CA ASN A 7 2.80 -1.36 -6.25
C ASN A 7 2.18 -2.14 -5.08
N GLU A 8 2.03 -3.47 -5.18
CA GLU A 8 1.60 -4.27 -4.03
C GLU A 8 2.65 -4.30 -2.92
N LEU A 9 2.20 -4.26 -1.66
CA LEU A 9 3.09 -4.31 -0.48
C LEU A 9 3.98 -5.56 -0.48
N THR A 10 3.50 -6.68 -1.02
CA THR A 10 4.27 -7.93 -1.14
C THR A 10 5.47 -7.79 -2.07
N GLU A 11 5.37 -6.96 -3.11
CA GLU A 11 6.49 -6.68 -4.02
C GLU A 11 7.40 -5.59 -3.46
N ILE A 12 6.82 -4.51 -2.91
CA ILE A 12 7.58 -3.40 -2.29
C ILE A 12 8.49 -3.91 -1.17
N PHE A 13 7.96 -4.77 -0.30
CA PHE A 13 8.67 -5.31 0.85
C PHE A 13 9.11 -6.76 0.65
N LYS A 14 9.37 -7.19 -0.59
CA LYS A 14 9.76 -8.57 -0.91
C LYS A 14 10.97 -9.07 -0.11
N ARG A 15 11.92 -8.18 0.20
CA ARG A 15 13.10 -8.49 1.04
C ARG A 15 12.75 -8.69 2.52
N ASP A 16 11.69 -8.05 2.99
CA ASP A 16 11.24 -8.07 4.37
C ASP A 16 9.94 -8.90 4.53
N ALA A 17 9.65 -9.82 3.60
CA ALA A 17 8.36 -10.51 3.51
C ALA A 17 7.97 -11.26 4.81
N ALA A 18 8.94 -11.88 5.48
CA ALA A 18 8.71 -12.55 6.77
C ALA A 18 8.33 -11.55 7.88
N LEU A 19 9.00 -10.40 7.92
CA LEU A 19 8.73 -9.33 8.88
C LEU A 19 7.34 -8.72 8.64
N VAL A 20 7.00 -8.42 7.38
CA VAL A 20 5.68 -7.91 7.00
C VAL A 20 4.58 -8.91 7.36
N SER A 21 4.79 -10.21 7.11
CA SER A 21 3.83 -11.25 7.51
C SER A 21 3.63 -11.30 9.02
N LYS A 22 4.72 -11.17 9.80
CA LYS A 22 4.66 -11.10 11.26
C LYS A 22 3.92 -9.84 11.74
N LEU A 23 4.18 -8.69 11.15
CA LEU A 23 3.50 -7.43 11.48
C LEU A 23 2.00 -7.52 11.18
N LYS A 24 1.60 -8.06 10.01
CA LYS A 24 0.18 -8.28 9.68
C LYS A 24 -0.56 -9.17 10.69
N GLN A 25 0.13 -10.14 11.29
CA GLN A 25 -0.48 -11.07 12.25
C GLN A 25 -0.53 -10.52 13.69
N ASN A 26 0.44 -9.68 14.07
CA ASN A 26 0.65 -9.32 15.48
C ASN A 26 0.47 -7.83 15.77
N ASP A 27 0.36 -6.97 14.75
CA ASP A 27 0.14 -5.54 14.88
C ASP A 27 -1.17 -5.16 14.16
N ALA A 28 -2.22 -4.91 14.95
CA ALA A 28 -3.54 -4.56 14.43
C ALA A 28 -3.54 -3.21 13.69
N HIS A 29 -2.65 -2.28 14.06
CA HIS A 29 -2.50 -1.01 13.36
C HIS A 29 -1.88 -1.24 11.99
N PHE A 30 -0.80 -2.02 11.93
CA PHE A 30 -0.17 -2.40 10.67
C PHE A 30 -1.13 -3.16 9.74
N ALA A 31 -1.91 -4.10 10.27
CA ALA A 31 -2.91 -4.84 9.49
C ALA A 31 -3.91 -3.87 8.83
N LYS A 32 -4.45 -2.92 9.60
CA LYS A 32 -5.38 -1.91 9.09
C LYS A 32 -4.75 -1.02 8.01
N LEU A 33 -3.52 -0.55 8.22
CA LEU A 33 -2.81 0.25 7.23
C LEU A 33 -2.56 -0.53 5.94
N ALA A 34 -2.19 -1.81 6.06
CA ALA A 34 -1.96 -2.64 4.89
C ALA A 34 -3.25 -2.85 4.09
N ASP A 35 -4.37 -3.12 4.75
CA ASP A 35 -5.68 -3.27 4.10
C ASP A 35 -6.12 -1.96 3.42
N GLU A 36 -5.97 -0.82 4.10
CA GLU A 36 -6.28 0.49 3.52
C GLU A 36 -5.40 0.79 2.30
N TYR A 37 -4.10 0.51 2.40
CA TYR A 37 -3.18 0.65 1.27
C TYR A 37 -3.61 -0.22 0.09
N HIS A 38 -3.99 -1.47 0.32
CA HIS A 38 -4.45 -2.37 -0.73
C HIS A 38 -5.72 -1.84 -1.42
N GLU A 39 -6.67 -1.28 -0.67
CA GLU A 39 -7.87 -0.66 -1.26
C GLU A 39 -7.55 0.58 -2.09
N VAL A 40 -6.75 1.50 -1.55
CA VAL A 40 -6.36 2.74 -2.24
C VAL A 40 -5.53 2.42 -3.48
N ASN A 41 -4.61 1.46 -3.42
CA ASN A 41 -3.81 1.06 -4.57
C ASN A 41 -4.68 0.50 -5.71
N ARG A 42 -5.68 -0.32 -5.39
CA ARG A 42 -6.65 -0.79 -6.38
C ARG A 42 -7.51 0.34 -6.93
N ALA A 43 -7.90 1.31 -6.10
CA ALA A 43 -8.64 2.48 -6.56
C ALA A 43 -7.81 3.32 -7.54
N VAL A 44 -6.53 3.57 -7.23
CA VAL A 44 -5.60 4.25 -8.15
C VAL A 44 -5.47 3.48 -9.45
N HIS A 45 -5.26 2.17 -9.40
CA HIS A 45 -5.10 1.37 -10.61
C HIS A 45 -6.36 1.34 -11.48
N ARG A 46 -7.55 1.26 -10.88
CA ARG A 46 -8.83 1.36 -11.61
C ARG A 46 -8.97 2.73 -12.27
N ASN A 47 -8.73 3.81 -11.51
CA ASN A 47 -8.82 5.17 -12.02
C ASN A 47 -7.81 5.45 -13.16
N GLU A 48 -6.61 4.86 -13.10
CA GLU A 48 -5.62 4.96 -14.19
C GLU A 48 -5.96 4.09 -15.41
N SER A 49 -6.80 3.06 -15.24
CA SER A 49 -7.19 2.13 -16.31
C SER A 49 -8.50 2.52 -17.01
N GLU A 50 -9.40 3.23 -16.32
CA GLU A 50 -10.65 3.75 -16.89
C GLU A 50 -10.38 5.06 -17.64
N VAL A 51 -10.60 5.05 -18.95
CA VAL A 51 -10.22 6.09 -19.92
C VAL A 51 -10.98 7.42 -19.74
N GLU A 52 -12.02 7.47 -18.89
CA GLU A 52 -12.75 8.69 -18.55
C GLU A 52 -12.29 9.21 -17.19
N ALA A 53 -11.42 10.22 -17.23
CA ALA A 53 -10.90 10.92 -16.07
C ALA A 53 -12.05 11.49 -15.19
N LEU A 54 -12.47 10.72 -14.19
CA LEU A 54 -12.90 11.28 -12.91
C LEU A 54 -11.81 12.28 -12.52
N SER A 55 -12.19 13.55 -12.30
CA SER A 55 -11.31 14.72 -12.34
C SER A 55 -9.89 14.45 -11.82
N ASP A 56 -8.89 15.02 -12.49
CA ASP A 56 -7.46 14.91 -12.14
C ASP A 56 -7.19 15.11 -10.63
N GLU A 57 -8.03 15.91 -9.95
CA GLU A 57 -8.03 16.16 -8.51
C GLU A 57 -8.31 14.90 -7.66
N HIS A 58 -9.29 14.08 -8.04
CA HIS A 58 -9.59 12.83 -7.32
C HIS A 58 -8.46 11.81 -7.50
N ALA A 59 -7.92 11.70 -8.72
CA ALA A 59 -6.76 10.87 -9.01
C ALA A 59 -5.54 11.32 -8.20
N ALA A 60 -5.30 12.64 -8.12
CA ALA A 60 -4.22 13.21 -7.32
C ALA A 60 -4.40 12.94 -5.81
N ALA A 61 -5.63 13.06 -5.29
CA ALA A 61 -5.95 12.76 -3.90
C ALA A 61 -5.68 11.29 -3.54
N LEU A 62 -6.13 10.35 -4.38
CA LEU A 62 -5.86 8.92 -4.17
C LEU A 62 -4.36 8.59 -4.22
N LYS A 63 -3.61 9.21 -5.14
CA LYS A 63 -2.15 9.05 -5.23
C LYS A 63 -1.45 9.59 -3.98
N ALA A 64 -1.88 10.75 -3.48
CA ALA A 64 -1.37 11.33 -2.24
C ALA A 64 -1.68 10.44 -1.02
N GLN A 65 -2.90 9.90 -0.93
CA GLN A 65 -3.28 8.96 0.13
C GLN A 65 -2.44 7.68 0.07
N ARG A 66 -2.24 7.10 -1.12
CA ARG A 66 -1.37 5.91 -1.30
C ARG A 66 0.05 6.19 -0.81
N LEU A 67 0.60 7.36 -1.13
CA LEU A 67 1.94 7.74 -0.70
C LEU A 67 2.03 7.89 0.82
N GLY A 68 1.08 8.59 1.44
CA GLY A 68 1.05 8.74 2.91
C GLY A 68 0.95 7.40 3.64
N LEU A 69 0.09 6.49 3.17
CA LEU A 69 0.00 5.14 3.72
C LEU A 69 1.31 4.35 3.53
N LEU A 70 1.95 4.48 2.38
CA LEU A 70 3.24 3.83 2.12
C LEU A 70 4.33 4.34 3.06
N ASP A 71 4.37 5.64 3.31
CA ASP A 71 5.35 6.25 4.22
C ASP A 71 5.18 5.73 5.65
N GLU A 72 3.93 5.65 6.14
CA GLU A 72 3.63 5.12 7.47
C GLU A 72 4.00 3.64 7.60
N ILE A 73 3.60 2.82 6.62
CA ILE A 73 3.96 1.39 6.57
C ILE A 73 5.48 1.22 6.52
N THR A 74 6.17 2.02 5.70
CA THR A 74 7.64 1.97 5.58
C THR A 74 8.32 2.32 6.91
N ALA A 75 7.82 3.32 7.62
CA ALA A 75 8.34 3.69 8.93
C ALA A 75 8.18 2.55 9.95
N ILE A 76 7.03 1.87 9.97
CA ILE A 76 6.80 0.72 10.86
C ILE A 76 7.73 -0.44 10.50
N VAL A 77 7.86 -0.80 9.22
CA VAL A 77 8.76 -1.87 8.77
C VAL A 77 10.23 -1.54 9.08
N ALA A 78 10.65 -0.29 8.86
CA ALA A 78 12.00 0.16 9.16
C ALA A 78 12.32 0.04 10.66
N LYS A 79 11.40 0.49 11.52
CA LYS A 79 11.52 0.35 12.98
C LYS A 79 11.56 -1.11 13.41
N ALA A 80 10.63 -1.93 12.92
CA ALA A 80 10.58 -3.34 13.28
C ALA A 80 11.81 -4.13 12.83
N ARG A 81 12.51 -3.68 11.78
CA ARG A 81 13.79 -4.23 11.32
C ARG A 81 14.97 -3.83 12.20
N THR A 82 14.97 -2.62 12.77
CA THR A 82 16.04 -2.21 13.70
C THR A 82 15.89 -2.85 15.08
N ASP A 83 14.67 -3.24 15.44
CA ASP A 83 14.35 -3.89 16.70
C ASP A 83 14.57 -5.42 16.67
N ALA A 84 14.93 -5.97 15.51
CA ALA A 84 15.15 -7.41 15.25
C ALA A 84 16.64 -7.76 15.24
#